data_AF-A0A7S4ALF9-F1
#
_entry.id   AF-A0A7S4ALF9-F1
#
_cell.length_a   1.000
_cell.length_b   1.000
_cell.length_c   1.000
_cell.angle_alpha   90.00
_cell.angle_beta   90.00
_cell.angle_gamma   90.00
#
_symmetry.space_group_name_H-M   'P 1'
#
loop_
_entity.id
_entity.type
_entity.pdbx_description
1 polymer ?
#
loop_
_entity_poly.entity_id
_entity_poly.type
_entity_poly.pdbx_seq_one_letter_code
_entity_poly.pdbx_strand_id
1 'polypeptide(L)'
;MALKADTVLIPGVEGSTTDTLGYVEVMANIEKSVADGVCYMGYAKGLEPNVESFLLGTGSEQCKAANGCGAHIHSGTSCETSALQGGHYYDSAEVSADPWAYESYLKTDSSGEAALIGCAITGSGAADYDSRPFIVHKPDGSRLLCGLLEGSSKPTSPPSLLPPTKSPTTSPGPPSTDAVYFTAATAAIDNSGITSNTVLFIPQWENIDIAPKDVVCFVGGASGLDPNVLSANGGGGTDCTDPNGCGVHVHSGTDCSSSTTQGGHWYNSAAMDVDPWALIGYEQTSAAGLGQFASCVHTGFNVASDPGLLDGRAFIVHRKDGSRASCGLISKAP
;
A
#
# COMPACT_ATOMS: atom_id res chain seq x y z
N MET A 1 -14.08 -5.70 1.87
CA MET A 1 -14.11 -7.09 1.36
C MET A 1 -12.67 -7.58 1.32
N ALA A 2 -12.41 -8.81 1.78
CA ALA A 2 -11.09 -9.42 1.69
C ALA A 2 -11.08 -10.47 0.58
N LEU A 3 -10.23 -10.28 -0.42
CA LEU A 3 -9.92 -11.28 -1.45
C LEU A 3 -8.55 -11.88 -1.16
N LYS A 4 -8.33 -13.13 -1.54
CA LYS A 4 -7.07 -13.83 -1.29
C LYS A 4 -6.59 -14.53 -2.55
N ALA A 5 -5.28 -14.67 -2.70
CA ALA A 5 -4.69 -15.49 -3.75
C ALA A 5 -3.42 -16.16 -3.24
N ASP A 6 -3.32 -17.47 -3.47
CA ASP A 6 -2.02 -18.13 -3.54
C ASP A 6 -1.43 -17.80 -4.92
N THR A 7 -0.21 -17.26 -4.93
CA THR A 7 0.51 -16.97 -6.17
C THR A 7 1.54 -18.07 -6.42
N VAL A 8 1.58 -18.57 -7.64
CA VAL A 8 2.49 -19.64 -8.04
C VAL A 8 3.31 -19.20 -9.25
N LEU A 9 4.43 -19.88 -9.50
CA LEU A 9 5.25 -19.64 -10.67
C LEU A 9 4.42 -19.67 -11.96
N ILE A 10 4.52 -18.60 -12.76
CA ILE A 10 3.81 -18.50 -14.04
C ILE A 10 4.33 -19.60 -14.99
N PRO A 11 3.44 -20.31 -15.72
CA PRO A 11 3.85 -21.34 -16.66
C PRO A 11 4.86 -20.83 -17.69
N GLY A 12 5.98 -21.55 -17.83
CA GLY A 12 7.05 -21.21 -18.79
C GLY A 12 8.05 -20.17 -18.30
N VAL A 13 7.93 -19.66 -17.08
CA VAL A 13 8.96 -18.83 -16.44
C VAL A 13 9.97 -19.73 -15.70
N GLU A 14 11.26 -19.42 -15.82
CA GLU A 14 12.32 -20.13 -15.09
C GLU A 14 12.19 -19.90 -13.57
N GLY A 15 12.19 -20.99 -12.80
CA GLY A 15 12.08 -21.00 -11.34
C GLY A 15 11.76 -22.40 -10.80
N SER A 16 11.80 -22.57 -9.47
CA SER A 16 11.37 -23.81 -8.81
C SER A 16 9.87 -23.76 -8.56
N THR A 17 9.09 -24.67 -9.15
CA THR A 17 7.63 -24.69 -8.95
C THR A 17 7.21 -25.09 -7.53
N THR A 18 8.13 -25.63 -6.72
CA THR A 18 7.87 -26.01 -5.32
C THR A 18 8.30 -24.95 -4.31
N ASP A 19 9.28 -24.12 -4.66
CA ASP A 19 9.87 -23.14 -3.73
C ASP A 19 9.54 -21.69 -4.10
N THR A 20 9.02 -21.45 -5.31
CA THR A 20 8.60 -20.13 -5.81
C THR A 20 7.08 -20.02 -5.73
N LEU A 21 6.61 -19.47 -4.61
CA LEU A 21 5.21 -19.27 -4.29
C LEU A 21 5.02 -18.02 -3.45
N GLY A 22 3.78 -17.55 -3.34
CA GLY A 22 3.41 -16.47 -2.44
C GLY A 22 1.96 -16.56 -2.01
N TYR A 23 1.58 -15.67 -1.13
CA TYR A 23 0.20 -15.49 -0.69
C TYR A 23 -0.05 -14.00 -0.55
N VAL A 24 -1.24 -13.56 -0.92
CA VAL A 24 -1.69 -12.18 -0.74
C VAL A 24 -3.13 -12.13 -0.27
N GLU A 25 -3.41 -11.17 0.60
CA GLU A 25 -4.74 -10.72 1.00
C GLU A 25 -4.94 -9.29 0.54
N VAL A 26 -5.99 -9.07 -0.25
CA VAL A 26 -6.38 -7.76 -0.78
C VAL A 26 -7.56 -7.25 0.03
N MET A 27 -7.39 -6.06 0.59
CA MET A 27 -8.36 -5.32 1.38
C MET A 27 -8.95 -4.20 0.51
N ALA A 28 -10.22 -4.34 0.15
CA ALA A 28 -10.98 -3.32 -0.57
C ALA A 28 -12.10 -2.75 0.31
N ASN A 29 -12.58 -1.54 -0.03
CA ASN A 29 -13.59 -0.81 0.76
C ASN A 29 -13.13 -0.58 2.21
N ILE A 30 -11.85 -0.23 2.40
CA ILE A 30 -11.26 0.04 3.72
C ILE A 30 -11.91 1.29 4.33
N GLU A 31 -11.97 2.37 3.55
CA GLU A 31 -12.72 3.57 3.87
C GLU A 31 -13.95 3.65 2.98
N LYS A 32 -15.14 3.69 3.58
CA LYS A 32 -16.41 3.54 2.84
C LYS A 32 -16.62 4.63 1.80
N SER A 33 -16.06 5.81 2.01
CA SER A 33 -16.13 6.93 1.06
C SER A 33 -15.13 6.82 -0.09
N VAL A 34 -14.27 5.81 -0.09
CA VAL A 34 -13.18 5.57 -1.06
C VAL A 34 -13.20 4.10 -1.49
N ALA A 35 -14.25 3.71 -2.21
CA ALA A 35 -14.52 2.32 -2.56
C ALA A 35 -13.48 1.71 -3.52
N ASP A 36 -12.81 2.56 -4.28
CA ASP A 36 -11.74 2.30 -5.25
C ASP A 36 -10.33 2.42 -4.66
N GLY A 37 -10.24 2.64 -3.35
CA GLY A 37 -9.02 2.46 -2.57
C GLY A 37 -8.83 1.00 -2.19
N VAL A 38 -7.69 0.44 -2.59
CA VAL A 38 -7.32 -0.95 -2.34
C VAL A 38 -5.96 -1.01 -1.68
N CYS A 39 -5.80 -1.91 -0.72
CA CYS A 39 -4.51 -2.28 -0.18
C CYS A 39 -4.32 -3.79 -0.25
N TYR A 40 -3.07 -4.25 -0.20
CA TYR A 40 -2.76 -5.67 -0.13
C TYR A 40 -1.66 -5.95 0.88
N MET A 41 -1.68 -7.15 1.45
CA MET A 41 -0.67 -7.65 2.39
C MET A 41 -0.36 -9.11 2.06
N GLY A 42 0.90 -9.50 2.11
CA GLY A 42 1.27 -10.86 1.75
C GLY A 42 2.75 -11.14 1.91
N TYR A 43 3.19 -12.22 1.28
CA TYR A 43 4.58 -12.59 1.14
C TYR A 43 4.80 -13.34 -0.18
N ALA A 44 6.05 -13.37 -0.62
CA ALA A 44 6.50 -14.16 -1.75
C ALA A 44 7.86 -14.80 -1.43
N LYS A 45 8.10 -15.98 -1.99
CA LYS A 45 9.33 -16.76 -1.87
C LYS A 45 9.86 -17.13 -3.25
N GLY A 46 11.16 -17.45 -3.31
CA GLY A 46 11.83 -17.78 -4.56
C GLY A 46 12.02 -16.57 -5.47
N LEU A 47 12.07 -15.37 -4.89
CA LEU A 47 12.50 -14.14 -5.55
C LEU A 47 14.04 -14.09 -5.62
N GLU A 48 14.57 -13.13 -6.39
CA GLU A 48 16.01 -12.86 -6.38
C GLU A 48 16.47 -12.43 -4.98
N PRO A 49 17.49 -13.07 -4.36
CA PRO A 49 17.93 -12.74 -3.01
C PRO A 49 18.63 -11.38 -2.88
N ASN A 50 18.50 -10.74 -1.71
CA ASN A 50 19.18 -9.49 -1.33
C ASN A 50 18.93 -8.32 -2.32
N VAL A 51 17.70 -8.18 -2.78
CA VAL A 51 17.24 -7.06 -3.59
C VAL A 51 16.71 -5.98 -2.66
N GLU A 52 17.02 -4.72 -2.94
CA GLU A 52 16.43 -3.54 -2.33
C GLU A 52 15.75 -2.68 -3.42
N SER A 53 14.52 -2.24 -3.17
CA SER A 53 13.80 -1.34 -4.07
C SER A 53 14.13 0.12 -3.80
N PHE A 54 13.76 0.98 -4.76
CA PHE A 54 13.88 2.43 -4.63
C PHE A 54 13.03 3.01 -3.50
N LEU A 55 11.99 2.30 -3.03
CA LEU A 55 11.10 2.72 -1.95
C LEU A 55 11.81 2.85 -0.59
N LEU A 56 12.94 2.15 -0.40
CA LEU A 56 13.72 2.25 0.83
C LEU A 56 14.54 3.55 0.92
N GLY A 57 14.65 4.32 -0.16
CA GLY A 57 15.44 5.56 -0.17
C GLY A 57 16.94 5.34 0.01
N THR A 58 17.45 4.10 -0.12
CA THR A 58 18.87 3.75 0.03
C THR A 58 19.72 4.14 -1.19
N GLY A 59 19.09 4.63 -2.26
CA GLY A 59 19.72 4.86 -3.56
C GLY A 59 19.89 3.58 -4.38
N SER A 60 19.17 2.50 -4.05
CA SER A 60 19.20 1.26 -4.83
C SER A 60 18.69 1.46 -6.26
N GLU A 61 19.36 0.80 -7.19
CA GLU A 61 19.05 0.80 -8.61
C GLU A 61 18.42 -0.53 -9.07
N GLN A 62 18.31 -1.53 -8.18
CA GLN A 62 17.99 -2.92 -8.54
C GLN A 62 16.58 -3.09 -9.12
N CYS A 63 15.61 -2.27 -8.67
CA CYS A 63 14.22 -2.33 -9.10
C CYS A 63 13.83 -1.18 -10.06
N LYS A 64 14.79 -0.60 -10.80
CA LYS A 64 14.52 0.55 -11.67
C LYS A 64 13.84 0.25 -13.00
N ALA A 65 13.80 -1.01 -13.40
CA ALA A 65 13.04 -1.40 -14.58
C ALA A 65 11.55 -1.08 -14.35
N ALA A 66 10.81 -0.82 -15.42
CA ALA A 66 9.36 -0.67 -15.32
C ALA A 66 8.75 -1.94 -14.69
N ASN A 67 7.95 -1.78 -13.64
CA ASN A 67 7.39 -2.85 -12.82
C ASN A 67 8.44 -3.66 -12.03
N GLY A 68 9.69 -3.21 -11.95
CA GLY A 68 10.75 -3.85 -11.19
C GLY A 68 10.33 -4.02 -9.74
N CYS A 69 10.40 -5.25 -9.23
CA CYS A 69 9.97 -5.58 -7.87
C CYS A 69 8.49 -5.26 -7.57
N GLY A 70 7.66 -5.11 -8.60
CA GLY A 70 6.23 -4.80 -8.47
C GLY A 70 5.41 -5.95 -7.90
N ALA A 71 4.33 -5.62 -7.20
CA ALA A 71 3.28 -6.55 -6.79
C ALA A 71 1.92 -5.89 -7.08
N HIS A 72 1.23 -6.34 -8.12
CA HIS A 72 0.15 -5.56 -8.75
C HIS A 72 -1.10 -6.38 -9.00
N ILE A 73 -2.25 -5.71 -9.02
CA ILE A 73 -3.51 -6.28 -9.53
C ILE A 73 -3.60 -5.96 -11.01
N HIS A 74 -3.85 -6.98 -11.83
CA HIS A 74 -3.98 -6.86 -13.28
C HIS A 74 -5.42 -7.01 -13.75
N SER A 75 -5.71 -6.41 -14.91
CA SER A 75 -7.04 -6.32 -15.53
C SER A 75 -7.53 -7.62 -16.17
N GLY A 76 -6.64 -8.60 -16.31
CA GLY A 76 -6.92 -9.86 -16.97
C GLY A 76 -7.90 -10.78 -16.23
N THR A 77 -7.91 -12.03 -16.68
CA THR A 77 -8.85 -13.07 -16.20
C THR A 77 -8.18 -14.43 -15.98
N SER A 78 -6.88 -14.55 -16.25
CA SER A 78 -6.14 -15.81 -16.10
C SER A 78 -4.64 -15.57 -15.91
N CYS A 79 -3.96 -16.53 -15.27
CA CYS A 79 -2.52 -16.55 -15.08
C CYS A 79 -1.74 -17.28 -16.19
N GLU A 80 -2.41 -17.84 -17.20
CA GLU A 80 -1.79 -18.75 -18.18
C GLU A 80 -0.83 -18.07 -19.16
N THR A 81 -1.16 -16.86 -19.63
CA THR A 81 -0.36 -16.13 -20.62
C THR A 81 -0.36 -14.65 -20.31
N SER A 82 0.68 -13.94 -20.74
CA SER A 82 0.79 -12.49 -20.55
C SER A 82 -0.39 -11.71 -21.13
N ALA A 83 -0.96 -12.19 -22.25
CA ALA A 83 -2.14 -11.62 -22.87
C ALA A 83 -3.40 -11.77 -22.01
N LEU A 84 -3.63 -12.96 -21.42
CA LEU A 84 -4.80 -13.21 -20.56
C LEU A 84 -4.65 -12.61 -19.16
N GLN A 85 -3.41 -12.40 -18.72
CA GLN A 85 -3.08 -11.67 -17.51
C GLN A 85 -3.40 -10.17 -17.63
N GLY A 86 -3.35 -9.60 -18.84
CA GLY A 86 -3.66 -8.19 -19.07
C GLY A 86 -2.61 -7.21 -18.53
N GLY A 87 -2.89 -5.91 -18.62
CA GLY A 87 -2.10 -4.83 -17.99
C GLY A 87 -2.55 -4.57 -16.55
N HIS A 88 -2.00 -3.55 -15.90
CA HIS A 88 -2.43 -3.14 -14.56
C HIS A 88 -3.93 -2.81 -14.50
N TYR A 89 -4.56 -3.07 -13.37
CA TYR A 89 -5.99 -2.85 -13.18
C TYR A 89 -6.26 -1.48 -12.54
N TYR A 90 -6.70 -0.53 -13.35
CA TYR A 90 -7.19 0.77 -12.91
C TYR A 90 -8.11 1.36 -13.99
N ASP A 91 -8.95 2.32 -13.60
CA ASP A 91 -9.80 3.08 -14.50
C ASP A 91 -9.00 4.22 -15.12
N SER A 92 -8.39 3.96 -16.28
CA SER A 92 -7.61 4.96 -17.02
C SER A 92 -8.44 6.10 -17.63
N ALA A 93 -9.78 6.04 -17.55
CA ALA A 93 -10.63 7.16 -17.90
C ALA A 93 -10.77 8.16 -16.73
N GLU A 94 -10.60 7.70 -15.49
CA GLU A 94 -10.68 8.52 -14.29
C GLU A 94 -9.30 8.87 -13.73
N VAL A 95 -8.39 7.90 -13.63
CA VAL A 95 -7.04 8.07 -13.09
C VAL A 95 -6.08 8.38 -14.23
N SER A 96 -5.44 9.56 -14.18
CA SER A 96 -4.61 10.09 -15.28
C SER A 96 -3.25 9.39 -15.43
N ALA A 97 -2.76 8.78 -14.36
CA ALA A 97 -1.50 8.05 -14.32
C ALA A 97 -1.73 6.64 -13.79
N ASP A 98 -0.84 5.72 -14.14
CA ASP A 98 -0.92 4.35 -13.65
C ASP A 98 -0.54 4.29 -12.16
N PRO A 99 -1.48 3.98 -11.26
CA PRO A 99 -1.22 4.04 -9.81
C PRO A 99 -0.28 2.92 -9.35
N TRP A 100 -0.05 1.90 -10.18
CA TRP A 100 0.84 0.78 -9.87
C TRP A 100 2.29 1.02 -10.30
N ALA A 101 2.55 2.08 -11.08
CA ALA A 101 3.87 2.34 -11.65
C ALA A 101 4.96 2.60 -10.61
N TYR A 102 4.58 3.04 -9.40
CA TYR A 102 5.48 3.34 -8.30
C TYR A 102 5.37 2.35 -7.12
N GLU A 103 4.54 1.32 -7.26
CA GLU A 103 4.38 0.27 -6.24
C GLU A 103 5.39 -0.86 -6.44
N SER A 104 6.13 -1.19 -5.38
CA SER A 104 7.12 -2.27 -5.33
C SER A 104 7.13 -2.92 -3.94
N TYR A 105 7.53 -4.19 -3.85
CA TYR A 105 7.97 -4.75 -2.57
C TYR A 105 9.33 -4.15 -2.20
N LEU A 106 9.57 -4.04 -0.89
CA LEU A 106 10.66 -3.22 -0.38
C LEU A 106 12.03 -3.85 -0.60
N LYS A 107 12.14 -5.13 -0.28
CA LYS A 107 13.37 -5.90 -0.34
C LYS A 107 13.11 -7.39 -0.28
N THR A 108 14.12 -8.17 -0.65
CA THR A 108 14.20 -9.61 -0.38
C THR A 108 15.34 -9.92 0.58
N ASP A 109 15.19 -10.99 1.37
CA ASP A 109 16.27 -11.51 2.20
C ASP A 109 17.25 -12.41 1.42
N SER A 110 18.22 -13.00 2.13
CA SER A 110 19.21 -13.90 1.53
C SER A 110 18.65 -15.20 0.98
N SER A 111 17.41 -15.56 1.32
CA SER A 111 16.68 -16.70 0.77
C SER A 111 15.70 -16.33 -0.34
N GLY A 112 15.60 -15.05 -0.70
CA GLY A 112 14.66 -14.59 -1.72
C GLY A 112 13.22 -14.52 -1.23
N GLU A 113 13.02 -14.28 0.07
CA GLU A 113 11.70 -14.00 0.64
C GLU A 113 11.46 -12.50 0.72
N ALA A 114 10.24 -12.05 0.39
CA ALA A 114 9.78 -10.67 0.58
C ALA A 114 8.41 -10.65 1.24
N ALA A 115 8.18 -9.64 2.09
CA ALA A 115 6.83 -9.23 2.45
C ALA A 115 6.26 -8.34 1.35
N LEU A 116 4.97 -8.51 1.08
CA LEU A 116 4.21 -7.71 0.11
C LEU A 116 3.28 -6.78 0.89
N ILE A 117 3.34 -5.49 0.59
CA ILE A 117 2.45 -4.47 1.14
C ILE A 117 2.34 -3.34 0.11
N GLY A 118 1.15 -2.77 -0.06
CA GLY A 118 0.93 -1.61 -0.93
C GLY A 118 -0.52 -1.16 -0.87
N CYS A 119 -0.75 0.09 -1.27
CA CYS A 119 -2.07 0.70 -1.33
C CYS A 119 -2.17 1.63 -2.54
N ALA A 120 -3.29 1.61 -3.26
CA ALA A 120 -3.50 2.40 -4.45
C ALA A 120 -4.94 2.89 -4.57
N ILE A 121 -5.14 4.03 -5.23
CA ILE A 121 -6.43 4.47 -5.74
C ILE A 121 -6.53 4.02 -7.19
N THR A 122 -7.51 3.16 -7.48
CA THR A 122 -7.65 2.53 -8.80
C THR A 122 -8.70 3.19 -9.69
N GLY A 123 -9.50 4.11 -9.14
CA GLY A 123 -10.62 4.75 -9.83
C GLY A 123 -11.91 3.92 -9.76
N SER A 124 -13.04 4.61 -9.86
CA SER A 124 -14.37 4.04 -9.59
C SER A 124 -14.77 2.93 -10.57
N GLY A 125 -14.28 2.97 -11.81
CA GLY A 125 -14.46 1.89 -12.80
C GLY A 125 -13.63 0.63 -12.54
N ALA A 126 -12.72 0.65 -11.55
CA ALA A 126 -11.82 -0.45 -11.21
C ALA A 126 -11.88 -0.88 -9.73
N ALA A 127 -13.08 -0.82 -9.13
CA ALA A 127 -13.31 -1.23 -7.74
C ALA A 127 -13.70 -2.72 -7.55
N ASP A 128 -13.75 -3.51 -8.64
CA ASP A 128 -14.04 -4.96 -8.59
C ASP A 128 -12.80 -5.81 -8.89
N TYR A 129 -12.21 -6.31 -7.81
CA TYR A 129 -10.97 -7.05 -7.83
C TYR A 129 -11.17 -8.58 -7.89
N ASP A 130 -12.41 -9.09 -7.86
CA ASP A 130 -12.64 -10.54 -7.89
C ASP A 130 -12.15 -11.16 -9.21
N SER A 131 -11.54 -12.32 -9.11
CA SER A 131 -10.97 -13.10 -10.21
C SER A 131 -9.87 -12.37 -11.02
N ARG A 132 -9.39 -11.21 -10.55
CA ARG A 132 -8.27 -10.50 -11.16
C ARG A 132 -6.95 -11.20 -10.84
N PRO A 133 -6.00 -11.27 -11.79
CA PRO A 133 -4.66 -11.75 -11.51
C PRO A 133 -3.92 -10.78 -10.58
N PHE A 134 -3.39 -11.30 -9.48
CA PHE A 134 -2.35 -10.65 -8.68
C PHE A 134 -1.00 -11.17 -9.13
N ILE A 135 -0.09 -10.28 -9.52
CA ILE A 135 1.20 -10.63 -10.13
C ILE A 135 2.35 -10.05 -9.31
N VAL A 136 3.35 -10.88 -9.03
CA VAL A 136 4.64 -10.43 -8.46
C VAL A 136 5.70 -10.44 -9.56
N HIS A 137 6.42 -9.34 -9.69
CA HIS A 137 7.44 -9.09 -10.69
C HIS A 137 8.85 -9.31 -10.15
N LYS A 138 9.78 -9.65 -11.04
CA LYS A 138 11.23 -9.68 -10.78
C LYS A 138 11.82 -8.26 -10.76
N PRO A 139 13.08 -8.09 -10.32
CA PRO A 139 13.75 -6.79 -10.38
C PRO A 139 13.86 -6.19 -11.79
N ASP A 140 13.94 -7.04 -12.82
CA ASP A 140 13.94 -6.61 -14.23
C ASP A 140 12.54 -6.25 -14.78
N GLY A 141 11.50 -6.32 -13.95
CA GLY A 141 10.12 -6.00 -14.32
C GLY A 141 9.36 -7.13 -15.01
N SER A 142 10.00 -8.27 -15.28
CA SER A 142 9.31 -9.44 -15.82
C SER A 142 8.41 -10.10 -14.76
N ARG A 143 7.33 -10.75 -15.21
CA ARG A 143 6.34 -11.40 -14.33
C ARG A 143 6.88 -12.73 -13.83
N LEU A 144 6.73 -13.02 -12.54
CA LEU A 144 7.21 -14.27 -11.93
C LEU A 144 6.08 -15.10 -11.33
N LEU A 145 5.34 -14.53 -10.38
CA LEU A 145 4.24 -15.22 -9.69
C LEU A 145 2.90 -14.69 -10.16
N CYS A 146 1.89 -15.56 -10.19
CA CYS A 146 0.52 -15.16 -10.46
C CYS A 146 -0.47 -16.00 -9.66
N GLY A 147 -1.52 -15.37 -9.16
CA GLY A 147 -2.68 -16.02 -8.55
C GLY A 147 -3.96 -15.21 -8.85
N LEU A 148 -5.10 -15.88 -8.99
CA LEU A 148 -6.38 -15.18 -9.15
C LEU A 148 -6.96 -14.84 -7.78
N LEU A 149 -7.41 -13.60 -7.61
CA LEU A 149 -8.05 -13.13 -6.38
C LEU A 149 -9.42 -13.78 -6.21
N GLU A 150 -9.67 -14.43 -5.08
CA GLU A 150 -10.94 -15.08 -4.79
C GLU A 150 -11.49 -14.65 -3.42
N GLY A 151 -12.81 -14.53 -3.31
CA GLY A 151 -13.48 -14.31 -2.03
C GLY A 151 -13.32 -15.49 -1.08
N SER A 152 -13.23 -15.20 0.23
CA SER A 152 -13.00 -16.20 1.30
C SER A 152 -14.09 -17.28 1.42
N SER A 153 -15.19 -17.19 0.65
CA SER A 153 -16.31 -18.13 0.64
C SER A 153 -16.18 -19.24 -0.41
N LYS A 154 -15.17 -19.25 -1.27
CA LYS A 154 -14.94 -20.35 -2.22
C LYS A 154 -14.06 -21.40 -1.53
N PRO A 155 -14.58 -22.61 -1.23
CA PRO A 155 -13.75 -23.64 -0.63
C PRO A 155 -12.78 -24.13 -1.70
N THR A 156 -11.52 -23.75 -1.59
CA THR A 156 -10.41 -24.45 -2.23
C THR A 156 -10.41 -25.87 -1.67
N SER A 157 -10.96 -26.81 -2.44
CA SER A 157 -10.97 -28.23 -2.09
C SER A 157 -9.56 -28.77 -2.23
N PRO A 158 -8.89 -29.26 -1.17
CA PRO A 158 -7.65 -30.00 -1.33
C PRO A 158 -7.96 -31.44 -1.74
N PRO A 159 -7.10 -32.13 -2.53
CA PRO A 159 -7.12 -33.58 -2.56
C PRO A 159 -6.72 -34.10 -1.17
N SER A 160 -7.71 -34.54 -0.39
CA SER A 160 -7.48 -35.18 0.91
C SER A 160 -7.08 -36.65 0.70
N LEU A 161 -5.86 -37.01 1.10
CA LEU A 161 -5.54 -38.36 1.57
C LEU A 161 -4.34 -38.29 2.52
N LEU A 162 -4.57 -38.05 3.82
CA LEU A 162 -3.88 -38.70 4.96
C LEU A 162 -4.44 -38.16 6.30
N PRO A 163 -4.61 -39.01 7.33
CA PRO A 163 -5.10 -38.57 8.64
C PRO A 163 -3.99 -37.85 9.44
N PRO A 164 -4.31 -36.81 10.23
CA PRO A 164 -3.32 -36.13 11.05
C PRO A 164 -3.03 -36.93 12.32
N THR A 165 -1.80 -37.39 12.48
CA THR A 165 -1.24 -37.79 13.77
C THR A 165 -0.88 -36.55 14.58
N LYS A 166 -1.55 -36.33 15.72
CA LYS A 166 -1.22 -35.27 16.67
C LYS A 166 0.11 -35.57 17.36
N SER A 167 1.14 -34.79 17.03
CA SER A 167 2.34 -34.62 17.87
C SER A 167 2.31 -33.23 18.51
N PRO A 168 2.60 -33.08 19.81
CA PRO A 168 2.73 -31.78 20.44
C PRO A 168 4.16 -31.29 20.22
N THR A 169 4.39 -30.62 19.09
CA THR A 169 5.62 -29.86 18.82
C THR A 169 5.23 -28.40 18.66
N THR A 170 5.89 -27.50 19.37
CA THR A 170 5.75 -26.04 19.25
C THR A 170 6.39 -25.55 17.95
N SER A 171 5.89 -26.04 16.82
CA SER A 171 6.19 -25.47 15.51
C SER A 171 5.55 -24.09 15.43
N PRO A 172 6.23 -23.09 14.84
CA PRO A 172 5.56 -21.86 14.44
C PRO A 172 4.33 -22.21 13.59
N GLY A 173 3.26 -21.45 13.76
CA GLY A 173 2.06 -21.57 12.95
C GLY A 173 2.32 -21.22 11.48
N PRO A 174 1.33 -21.40 10.59
CA PRO A 174 1.45 -20.90 9.23
C PRO A 174 1.66 -19.37 9.23
N PRO A 175 2.29 -18.80 8.19
CA PRO A 175 2.32 -17.36 7.99
C PRO A 175 0.91 -16.78 7.98
N SER A 176 0.71 -15.63 8.64
CA SER A 176 -0.57 -14.92 8.63
C SER A 176 -0.37 -13.41 8.63
N THR A 177 -1.39 -12.71 8.13
CA THR A 177 -1.48 -11.25 8.04
C THR A 177 -2.66 -10.74 8.84
N ASP A 178 -2.47 -9.68 9.62
CA ASP A 178 -3.52 -8.95 10.33
C ASP A 178 -3.20 -7.43 10.29
N ALA A 179 -4.06 -6.57 10.84
CA ALA A 179 -3.82 -5.14 10.89
C ALA A 179 -4.43 -4.47 12.13
N VAL A 180 -3.72 -3.48 12.68
CA VAL A 180 -4.24 -2.61 13.74
C VAL A 180 -4.74 -1.32 13.10
N TYR A 181 -6.05 -1.05 13.23
CA TYR A 181 -6.71 0.07 12.56
C TYR A 181 -6.80 1.33 13.43
N PHE A 182 -6.76 2.47 12.76
CA PHE A 182 -6.90 3.81 13.29
C PHE A 182 -7.75 4.65 12.35
N THR A 183 -8.26 5.77 12.84
CA THR A 183 -9.00 6.74 12.02
C THR A 183 -8.52 8.15 12.31
N ALA A 184 -8.61 9.00 11.30
CA ALA A 184 -8.44 10.43 11.43
C ALA A 184 -9.50 11.16 10.61
N ALA A 185 -10.24 12.06 11.25
CA ALA A 185 -11.12 13.00 10.59
C ALA A 185 -10.54 14.41 10.78
N THR A 186 -10.27 15.12 9.68
CA THR A 186 -9.63 16.44 9.74
C THR A 186 -10.66 17.57 9.62
N ALA A 187 -10.46 18.61 10.43
CA ALA A 187 -11.21 19.85 10.34
C ALA A 187 -10.37 20.94 9.68
N ALA A 188 -11.04 21.88 9.01
CA ALA A 188 -10.41 22.99 8.32
C ALA A 188 -9.54 23.86 9.25
N ILE A 189 -8.32 24.18 8.82
CA ILE A 189 -7.47 25.21 9.40
C ILE A 189 -7.79 26.55 8.71
N ASP A 190 -7.85 27.65 9.46
CA ASP A 190 -7.97 29.02 8.94
C ASP A 190 -9.08 29.23 7.88
N ASN A 191 -10.24 28.60 8.10
CA ASN A 191 -11.39 28.63 7.18
C ASN A 191 -11.09 28.06 5.79
N SER A 192 -10.17 27.10 5.69
CA SER A 192 -9.79 26.49 4.42
C SER A 192 -10.96 25.87 3.66
N GLY A 193 -12.01 25.44 4.39
CA GLY A 193 -13.12 24.66 3.89
C GLY A 193 -12.77 23.20 3.61
N ILE A 194 -11.52 22.78 3.86
CA ILE A 194 -11.03 21.44 3.56
C ILE A 194 -11.24 20.52 4.76
N THR A 195 -11.78 19.34 4.50
CA THR A 195 -11.98 18.26 5.47
C THR A 195 -11.62 16.93 4.85
N SER A 196 -11.24 15.95 5.67
CA SER A 196 -10.96 14.60 5.21
C SER A 196 -11.41 13.55 6.22
N ASN A 197 -11.64 12.33 5.72
CA ASN A 197 -11.77 11.11 6.52
C ASN A 197 -10.74 10.10 6.02
N THR A 198 -10.03 9.48 6.96
CA THR A 198 -8.95 8.54 6.66
C THR A 198 -9.02 7.37 7.60
N VAL A 199 -8.88 6.17 7.05
CA VAL A 199 -8.56 4.96 7.79
C VAL A 199 -7.07 4.72 7.62
N LEU A 200 -6.36 4.57 8.74
CA LEU A 200 -4.97 4.15 8.76
C LEU A 200 -4.88 2.76 9.36
N PHE A 201 -3.86 2.00 9.00
CA PHE A 201 -3.59 0.73 9.63
C PHE A 201 -2.10 0.42 9.68
N ILE A 202 -1.73 -0.32 10.72
CA ILE A 202 -0.39 -0.88 10.87
C ILE A 202 -0.48 -2.37 10.51
N PRO A 203 0.20 -2.81 9.43
CA PRO A 203 0.21 -4.20 9.06
C PRO A 203 0.95 -5.06 10.09
N GLN A 204 0.40 -6.23 10.37
CA GLN A 204 0.96 -7.24 11.27
C GLN A 204 1.23 -8.51 10.48
N TRP A 205 2.45 -9.03 10.60
CA TRP A 205 2.83 -10.32 10.04
C TRP A 205 3.28 -11.25 11.16
N GLU A 206 2.78 -12.48 11.13
CA GLU A 206 3.27 -13.56 11.98
C GLU A 206 4.04 -14.56 11.13
N ASN A 207 5.19 -15.03 11.65
CA ASN A 207 6.04 -16.04 11.03
C ASN A 207 6.62 -15.63 9.64
N ILE A 208 6.85 -14.32 9.43
CA ILE A 208 7.54 -13.75 8.26
C ILE A 208 8.60 -12.77 8.76
N ASP A 209 9.84 -13.23 8.92
CA ASP A 209 10.91 -12.47 9.58
C ASP A 209 11.35 -11.23 8.79
N ILE A 210 11.22 -11.26 7.46
CA ILE A 210 11.58 -10.14 6.57
C ILE A 210 10.54 -9.01 6.59
N ALA A 211 9.38 -9.21 7.21
CA ALA A 211 8.30 -8.24 7.21
C ALA A 211 8.73 -6.91 7.85
N PRO A 212 8.38 -5.77 7.22
CA PRO A 212 8.73 -4.47 7.77
C PRO A 212 7.95 -4.21 9.05
N LYS A 213 8.61 -3.57 10.02
CA LYS A 213 8.03 -3.27 11.34
C LYS A 213 7.62 -1.82 11.51
N ASP A 214 7.82 -1.03 10.47
CA ASP A 214 7.79 0.43 10.51
C ASP A 214 6.82 1.07 9.51
N VAL A 215 5.89 0.27 8.99
CA VAL A 215 4.91 0.70 7.98
C VAL A 215 3.65 1.24 8.63
N VAL A 216 3.18 2.38 8.14
CA VAL A 216 1.81 2.87 8.32
C VAL A 216 1.18 2.99 6.94
N CYS A 217 0.08 2.30 6.72
CA CYS A 217 -0.72 2.42 5.51
C CYS A 217 -1.99 3.22 5.78
N PHE A 218 -2.55 3.84 4.75
CA PHE A 218 -3.80 4.57 4.87
C PHE A 218 -4.57 4.64 3.56
N VAL A 219 -5.89 4.80 3.69
CA VAL A 219 -6.82 5.11 2.60
C VAL A 219 -7.77 6.19 3.10
N GLY A 220 -7.95 7.25 2.32
CA GLY A 220 -8.83 8.34 2.70
C GLY A 220 -9.21 9.25 1.56
N GLY A 221 -10.13 10.16 1.88
CA GLY A 221 -10.65 11.14 0.94
C GLY A 221 -10.76 12.49 1.59
N ALA A 222 -10.54 13.54 0.79
CA ALA A 222 -10.66 14.94 1.18
C ALA A 222 -11.63 15.68 0.25
N SER A 223 -12.33 16.64 0.82
CA SER A 223 -13.28 17.51 0.12
C SER A 223 -12.91 18.98 0.30
N GLY A 224 -13.29 19.81 -0.66
CA GLY A 224 -12.99 21.25 -0.65
C GLY A 224 -11.58 21.59 -1.14
N LEU A 225 -10.88 20.62 -1.74
CA LEU A 225 -9.59 20.83 -2.39
C LEU A 225 -9.74 21.68 -3.64
N ASP A 226 -8.61 22.19 -4.15
CA ASP A 226 -8.58 22.84 -5.46
C ASP A 226 -9.11 21.87 -6.55
N PRO A 227 -9.98 22.31 -7.47
CA PRO A 227 -10.58 21.43 -8.46
C PRO A 227 -9.63 21.11 -9.62
N ASN A 228 -9.73 19.89 -10.16
CA ASN A 228 -8.96 19.41 -11.31
C ASN A 228 -7.43 19.49 -11.12
N VAL A 229 -6.96 19.25 -9.89
CA VAL A 229 -5.52 19.12 -9.63
C VAL A 229 -5.02 17.84 -10.27
N LEU A 230 -3.85 17.92 -10.92
CA LEU A 230 -3.06 16.77 -11.34
C LEU A 230 -1.64 16.94 -10.80
N SER A 231 -1.33 16.20 -9.73
CA SER A 231 -0.07 16.28 -9.01
C SER A 231 1.11 15.87 -9.89
N ALA A 232 2.23 16.58 -9.75
CA ALA A 232 3.53 16.17 -10.28
C ALA A 232 4.09 14.94 -9.54
N ASN A 233 3.56 14.63 -8.34
CA ASN A 233 3.91 13.46 -7.54
C ASN A 233 2.85 12.37 -7.79
N GLY A 234 3.07 11.51 -8.79
CA GLY A 234 2.19 10.36 -9.08
C GLY A 234 1.05 10.65 -10.05
N GLY A 235 0.40 11.81 -9.98
CA GLY A 235 -0.81 12.13 -10.77
C GLY A 235 -0.61 12.43 -12.26
N GLY A 236 0.62 12.42 -12.77
CA GLY A 236 0.91 12.66 -14.20
C GLY A 236 0.72 14.11 -14.67
N GLY A 237 0.60 15.06 -13.73
CA GLY A 237 0.44 16.48 -14.03
C GLY A 237 1.64 17.35 -13.64
N THR A 238 1.40 18.66 -13.50
CA THR A 238 2.43 19.65 -13.16
C THR A 238 2.08 20.47 -11.92
N ASP A 239 1.03 20.07 -11.19
CA ASP A 239 0.62 20.75 -9.97
C ASP A 239 1.41 20.24 -8.76
N CYS A 240 1.22 20.86 -7.59
CA CYS A 240 1.76 20.37 -6.32
C CYS A 240 3.30 20.37 -6.27
N THR A 241 3.96 21.29 -6.99
CA THR A 241 5.44 21.36 -7.07
C THR A 241 6.09 22.02 -5.86
N ASP A 242 5.31 22.74 -5.05
CA ASP A 242 5.80 23.33 -3.81
C ASP A 242 6.03 22.24 -2.76
N PRO A 243 6.96 22.43 -1.80
CA PRO A 243 7.16 21.46 -0.72
C PRO A 243 5.86 21.15 0.02
N ASN A 244 5.54 19.87 0.16
CA ASN A 244 4.28 19.35 0.73
C ASN A 244 3.02 19.66 -0.10
N GLY A 245 3.17 20.16 -1.32
CA GLY A 245 2.06 20.38 -2.23
C GLY A 245 1.23 19.11 -2.38
N CYS A 246 -0.07 19.23 -2.13
CA CYS A 246 -1.03 18.12 -2.17
C CYS A 246 -0.74 16.98 -1.20
N GLY A 247 0.12 17.24 -0.20
CA GLY A 247 0.56 16.27 0.78
C GLY A 247 -0.54 15.81 1.73
N VAL A 248 -0.42 14.57 2.19
CA VAL A 248 -1.29 13.96 3.19
C VAL A 248 -0.41 13.18 4.18
N HIS A 249 -0.23 13.72 5.38
CA HIS A 249 0.91 13.35 6.23
C HIS A 249 0.49 13.09 7.68
N VAL A 250 1.21 12.16 8.31
CA VAL A 250 1.26 12.06 9.77
C VAL A 250 2.36 13.00 10.26
N HIS A 251 2.02 13.86 11.20
CA HIS A 251 2.94 14.80 11.84
C HIS A 251 3.26 14.38 13.28
N SER A 252 4.42 14.82 13.74
CA SER A 252 4.99 14.47 15.05
C SER A 252 4.24 15.12 16.22
N GLY A 253 3.51 16.20 15.98
CA GLY A 253 2.67 16.84 16.98
C GLY A 253 1.43 16.03 17.34
N THR A 254 0.81 16.41 18.44
CA THR A 254 -0.38 15.76 19.00
C THR A 254 -1.50 16.76 19.29
N ASP A 255 -1.48 17.89 18.60
CA ASP A 255 -2.44 18.97 18.76
C ASP A 255 -2.57 19.76 17.45
N CYS A 256 -3.80 20.19 17.13
CA CYS A 256 -4.11 20.87 15.88
C CYS A 256 -4.18 22.40 16.00
N SER A 257 -3.93 22.99 17.18
CA SER A 257 -4.19 24.42 17.42
C SER A 257 -3.23 25.39 16.71
N SER A 258 -2.02 24.94 16.35
CA SER A 258 -1.03 25.77 15.67
C SER A 258 -0.03 24.93 14.88
N SER A 259 0.65 25.54 13.91
CA SER A 259 1.70 24.85 13.15
C SER A 259 2.83 24.31 14.02
N THR A 260 3.13 24.97 15.14
CA THR A 260 4.13 24.53 16.12
C THR A 260 3.67 23.28 16.86
N THR A 261 2.43 23.25 17.35
CA THR A 261 1.91 22.10 18.12
C THR A 261 1.57 20.89 17.25
N GLN A 262 1.29 21.14 15.97
CA GLN A 262 1.18 20.13 14.92
C GLN A 262 2.53 19.48 14.59
N GLY A 263 3.67 20.16 14.79
CA GLY A 263 5.01 19.61 14.53
C GLY A 263 5.34 19.42 13.05
N GLY A 264 6.52 18.85 12.75
CA GLY A 264 6.93 18.44 11.40
C GLY A 264 6.44 17.02 11.05
N HIS A 265 6.82 16.50 9.88
CA HIS A 265 6.49 15.12 9.49
C HIS A 265 6.96 14.10 10.53
N TRP A 266 6.19 13.03 10.71
CA TRP A 266 6.47 12.00 11.70
C TRP A 266 7.24 10.83 11.11
N TYR A 267 8.55 10.83 11.30
CA TYR A 267 9.41 9.71 10.97
C TYR A 267 10.65 9.71 11.87
N ASN A 268 11.34 8.58 11.95
CA ASN A 268 12.53 8.40 12.74
C ASN A 268 13.76 8.89 11.96
N SER A 269 14.06 10.19 12.07
CA SER A 269 15.21 10.80 11.41
C SER A 269 16.58 10.31 11.92
N ALA A 270 16.61 9.48 12.98
CA ALA A 270 17.84 8.79 13.41
C ALA A 270 18.05 7.46 12.68
N ALA A 271 17.00 6.92 12.06
CA ALA A 271 17.05 5.68 11.27
C ALA A 271 16.98 5.94 9.76
N MET A 272 16.51 7.11 9.34
CA MET A 272 16.25 7.45 7.93
C MET A 272 16.81 8.83 7.58
N ASP A 273 17.56 8.90 6.48
CA ASP A 273 18.14 10.15 5.98
C ASP A 273 17.20 10.94 5.06
N VAL A 274 16.18 10.27 4.51
CA VAL A 274 15.19 10.85 3.59
C VAL A 274 13.83 10.89 4.28
N ASP A 275 13.15 12.03 4.16
CA ASP A 275 11.79 12.20 4.64
C ASP A 275 10.82 11.33 3.81
N PRO A 276 10.21 10.29 4.40
CA PRO A 276 9.36 9.35 3.67
C PRO A 276 8.00 9.95 3.27
N TRP A 277 7.65 11.14 3.78
CA TRP A 277 6.39 11.81 3.48
C TRP A 277 6.47 12.78 2.29
N ALA A 278 7.68 13.10 1.83
CA ALA A 278 7.92 14.18 0.86
C ALA A 278 7.13 14.07 -0.45
N LEU A 279 6.85 12.84 -0.90
CA LEU A 279 6.09 12.57 -2.14
C LEU A 279 4.68 12.00 -1.88
N ILE A 280 4.27 11.92 -0.61
CA ILE A 280 3.03 11.28 -0.20
C ILE A 280 1.89 12.29 -0.19
N GLY A 281 0.83 12.03 -0.93
CA GLY A 281 -0.29 12.97 -1.07
C GLY A 281 -1.44 12.43 -1.89
N TYR A 282 -2.38 13.31 -2.26
CA TYR A 282 -3.39 13.01 -3.26
C TYR A 282 -2.85 13.32 -4.67
N GLU A 283 -3.09 12.42 -5.60
CA GLU A 283 -2.53 12.51 -6.96
C GLU A 283 -3.38 13.38 -7.87
N GLN A 284 -4.69 13.40 -7.64
CA GLN A 284 -5.63 14.15 -8.46
C GLN A 284 -6.87 14.58 -7.68
N THR A 285 -7.60 15.58 -8.21
CA THR A 285 -8.92 15.97 -7.70
C THR A 285 -9.94 16.09 -8.83
N SER A 286 -11.20 15.80 -8.51
CA SER A 286 -12.33 16.03 -9.41
C SER A 286 -12.62 17.52 -9.61
N ALA A 287 -13.48 17.84 -10.57
CA ALA A 287 -13.98 19.20 -10.79
C ALA A 287 -14.74 19.78 -9.58
N ALA A 288 -15.20 18.94 -8.65
CA ALA A 288 -15.86 19.34 -7.42
C ALA A 288 -14.90 19.54 -6.24
N GLY A 289 -13.59 19.37 -6.44
CA GLY A 289 -12.60 19.47 -5.35
C GLY A 289 -12.63 18.27 -4.39
N LEU A 290 -13.05 17.10 -4.88
CA LEU A 290 -12.89 15.82 -4.16
C LEU A 290 -11.58 15.18 -4.58
N GLY A 291 -10.76 14.78 -3.62
CA GLY A 291 -9.52 14.02 -3.85
C GLY A 291 -9.51 12.77 -2.98
N GLN A 292 -8.92 11.70 -3.50
CA GLN A 292 -8.70 10.45 -2.78
C GLN A 292 -7.20 10.19 -2.70
N PHE A 293 -6.78 9.43 -1.69
CA PHE A 293 -5.39 9.10 -1.46
C PHE A 293 -5.28 7.74 -0.77
N ALA A 294 -4.23 7.01 -1.13
CA ALA A 294 -3.87 5.76 -0.51
C ALA A 294 -2.36 5.56 -0.61
N SER A 295 -1.71 5.10 0.47
CA SER A 295 -0.28 4.81 0.45
C SER A 295 0.15 3.99 1.67
N CYS A 296 1.36 3.43 1.60
CA CYS A 296 2.06 2.79 2.72
C CYS A 296 3.42 3.45 2.91
N VAL A 297 3.69 3.94 4.13
CA VAL A 297 4.85 4.78 4.43
C VAL A 297 5.74 4.13 5.48
N HIS A 298 7.04 4.05 5.19
CA HIS A 298 8.08 3.63 6.12
C HIS A 298 8.45 4.75 7.06
N THR A 299 8.04 4.63 8.31
CA THR A 299 8.24 5.69 9.30
C THR A 299 9.56 5.56 10.05
N GLY A 300 10.25 4.42 9.96
CA GLY A 300 11.44 4.12 10.77
C GLY A 300 11.17 3.93 12.27
N PHE A 301 9.92 4.05 12.72
CA PHE A 301 9.50 3.68 14.07
C PHE A 301 8.96 2.26 14.06
N ASN A 302 9.30 1.43 15.05
CA ASN A 302 8.76 0.06 15.15
C ASN A 302 7.29 0.05 15.62
N VAL A 303 6.40 0.54 14.75
CA VAL A 303 4.96 0.63 14.98
C VAL A 303 4.27 -0.73 15.00
N ALA A 304 4.86 -1.75 14.37
CA ALA A 304 4.33 -3.11 14.46
C ALA A 304 4.37 -3.64 15.90
N SER A 305 5.46 -3.37 16.63
CA SER A 305 5.60 -3.80 18.03
C SER A 305 4.94 -2.84 19.02
N ASP A 306 4.87 -1.55 18.70
CA ASP A 306 4.17 -0.53 19.50
C ASP A 306 3.23 0.32 18.63
N PRO A 307 2.03 -0.20 18.30
CA PRO A 307 1.05 0.55 17.51
C PRO A 307 0.57 1.84 18.17
N GLY A 308 0.73 1.96 19.50
CA GLY A 308 0.35 3.16 20.26
C GLY A 308 1.13 4.41 19.87
N LEU A 309 2.28 4.25 19.21
CA LEU A 309 3.07 5.37 18.70
C LEU A 309 2.33 6.28 17.71
N LEU A 310 1.34 5.72 17.00
CA LEU A 310 0.51 6.43 16.03
C LEU A 310 -0.67 7.17 16.69
N ASP A 311 -1.14 6.71 17.84
CA ASP A 311 -2.30 7.27 18.53
C ASP A 311 -2.05 8.72 18.99
N GLY A 312 -3.01 9.59 18.75
CA GLY A 312 -2.94 11.00 19.10
C GLY A 312 -2.07 11.87 18.19
N ARG A 313 -1.36 11.33 17.19
CA ARG A 313 -0.59 12.12 16.22
C ARG A 313 -1.50 12.97 15.33
N ALA A 314 -1.03 14.13 14.91
CA ALA A 314 -1.75 14.97 13.97
C ALA A 314 -1.68 14.38 12.55
N PHE A 315 -2.82 14.21 11.90
CA PHE A 315 -2.95 13.91 10.49
C PHE A 315 -3.36 15.17 9.75
N ILE A 316 -2.60 15.55 8.72
CA ILE A 316 -2.74 16.84 8.04
C ILE A 316 -2.87 16.63 6.53
N VAL A 317 -3.82 17.35 5.94
CA VAL A 317 -3.93 17.50 4.48
C VAL A 317 -3.39 18.87 4.10
N HIS A 318 -2.61 18.93 3.03
CA HIS A 318 -2.01 20.14 2.49
C HIS A 318 -2.73 20.61 1.22
N ARG A 319 -2.62 21.91 0.94
CA ARG A 319 -3.06 22.50 -0.34
C ARG A 319 -2.03 22.27 -1.44
N LYS A 320 -2.37 22.68 -2.67
CA LYS A 320 -1.46 22.70 -3.81
C LYS A 320 -0.16 23.50 -3.58
N ASP A 321 -0.22 24.56 -2.77
CA ASP A 321 0.93 25.40 -2.40
C ASP A 321 1.72 24.88 -1.18
N GLY A 322 1.37 23.70 -0.68
CA GLY A 322 2.02 23.07 0.47
C GLY A 322 1.61 23.62 1.84
N SER A 323 0.73 24.63 1.89
CA SER A 323 0.18 25.10 3.16
C SER A 323 -0.75 24.05 3.79
N ARG A 324 -0.79 24.02 5.14
CA ARG A 324 -1.63 23.08 5.88
C ARG A 324 -3.10 23.49 5.75
N ALA A 325 -3.92 22.59 5.23
CA ALA A 325 -5.32 22.87 4.91
C ALA A 325 -6.27 22.40 6.01
N SER A 326 -6.01 21.23 6.60
CA SER A 326 -6.85 20.65 7.64
C SER A 326 -6.02 19.80 8.59
N CYS A 327 -6.52 19.61 9.82
CA CYS A 327 -5.87 18.78 10.84
C CYS A 327 -6.90 18.00 11.65
N GLY A 328 -6.54 16.78 12.00
CA GLY A 328 -7.28 15.90 12.92
C GLY A 328 -6.31 15.03 13.69
N LEU A 329 -6.68 14.59 14.89
CA LEU A 329 -5.84 13.66 15.65
C LEU A 329 -6.21 12.22 15.29
N ILE A 330 -5.19 11.40 15.08
CA ILE A 330 -5.35 9.96 14.84
C ILE A 330 -5.82 9.32 16.14
N SER A 331 -6.80 8.43 16.02
CA SER A 331 -7.31 7.64 17.13
C SER A 331 -7.42 6.18 16.75
N LYS A 332 -7.10 5.28 17.67
CA LYS A 332 -7.30 3.84 17.47
C LYS A 332 -8.77 3.55 17.10
N ALA A 333 -8.98 2.77 16.05
CA ALA A 333 -10.30 2.35 15.64
C ALA A 333 -10.87 1.34 16.67
N PRO A 334 -12.19 1.37 16.93
CA PRO A 334 -12.85 0.46 17.87
C PRO A 334 -12.84 -1.00 17.44
#